data_AF-A0A7G9QS78-F1
#
_entry.id   AF-A0A7G9QS78-F1
#
_cell.length_a   1.000
_cell.length_b   1.000
_cell.length_c   1.000
_cell.angle_alpha   90.00
_cell.angle_beta   90.00
_cell.angle_gamma   90.00
#
_symmetry.space_group_name_H-M   'P 1'
#
loop_
_entity.id
_entity.type
_entity.pdbx_description
1 polymer ?
#
loop_
_entity_poly.entity_id
_entity_poly.type
_entity_poly.pdbx_seq_one_letter_code
_entity_poly.pdbx_strand_id
1 'polypeptide(L)' 'MRRGGLTLSEALEREHALRNALNVLELSLSLAKDAMADGDTVRASDFMARAEQACVQCRTLFDIPAAIAPVPAKPD' A
#
# COMPACT_ATOMS: atom_id res chain seq x y z
N MET A 1 -0.35 -7.46 27.17
CA MET A 1 -0.85 -8.70 26.54
C MET A 1 -1.40 -8.30 25.17
N ARG A 2 -1.00 -8.78 23.99
CA ARG A 2 -0.06 -9.80 23.49
C ARG A 2 0.83 -9.11 22.42
N ARG A 3 2.16 -9.28 22.49
CA ARG A 3 3.05 -9.03 21.35
C ARG A 3 3.02 -10.31 20.50
N GLY A 4 2.10 -10.38 19.54
CA GLY A 4 2.15 -11.40 18.48
C GLY A 4 2.85 -10.78 17.28
N GLY A 5 3.99 -11.33 16.89
CA GLY A 5 4.67 -10.95 15.64
C GLY A 5 3.86 -11.39 14.43
N LEU A 6 4.07 -10.72 13.29
CA LEU A 6 3.53 -11.19 12.01
C LEU A 6 4.25 -12.49 11.66
N THR A 7 3.48 -13.51 11.32
CA THR A 7 3.99 -14.72 10.66
C THR A 7 4.58 -14.35 9.29
N LEU A 8 5.45 -15.22 8.76
CA LEU A 8 6.01 -15.03 7.41
C LEU A 8 4.91 -14.89 6.33
N SER A 9 3.80 -15.63 6.47
CA SER A 9 2.65 -15.54 5.56
C SER A 9 2.02 -14.14 5.61
N GLU A 10 1.74 -13.63 6.82
CA GLU A 10 1.13 -12.31 7.00
C GLU A 10 2.08 -11.18 6.54
N ALA A 11 3.39 -11.36 6.68
CA ALA A 11 4.39 -10.42 6.17
C ALA A 11 4.41 -10.38 4.63
N LEU A 12 4.34 -11.54 3.96
CA LEU A 12 4.28 -11.63 2.50
C LEU A 12 2.96 -11.10 1.94
N GLU A 13 1.84 -11.43 2.58
CA GLU A 13 0.52 -10.89 2.21
C GLU A 13 0.49 -9.37 2.32
N ARG A 14 1.10 -8.83 3.40
CA ARG A 14 1.23 -7.38 3.60
C ARG A 14 2.10 -6.73 2.53
N GLU A 15 3.24 -7.33 2.19
CA GLU A 15 4.10 -6.82 1.12
C GLU A 15 3.37 -6.81 -0.23
N HIS A 16 2.66 -7.89 -0.54
CA HIS A 16 1.86 -8.00 -1.76
C HIS A 16 0.75 -6.95 -1.80
N ALA A 17 0.01 -6.78 -0.70
CA ALA A 17 -1.04 -5.77 -0.58
C ALA A 17 -0.46 -4.35 -0.74
N LEU A 18 0.70 -4.08 -0.18
CA LEU A 18 1.36 -2.78 -0.28
C LEU A 18 1.79 -2.50 -1.73
N ARG A 19 2.39 -3.49 -2.40
CA ARG A 19 2.77 -3.36 -3.81
C ARG A 19 1.55 -3.10 -4.70
N ASN A 20 0.45 -3.79 -4.44
CA ASN A 20 -0.79 -3.56 -5.17
C ASN A 20 -1.33 -2.13 -4.94
N ALA A 21 -1.39 -1.66 -3.69
CA ALA A 21 -1.84 -0.32 -3.36
C ALA A 21 -0.97 0.76 -4.01
N LEU A 22 0.36 0.58 -4.02
CA LEU A 22 1.29 1.48 -4.72
C LEU A 22 1.05 1.50 -6.23
N ASN A 23 0.86 0.33 -6.86
CA ASN A 23 0.56 0.27 -8.29
C ASN A 23 -0.75 1.01 -8.64
N VAL A 24 -1.79 0.86 -7.82
CA VAL A 24 -3.06 1.56 -8.00
C VAL A 24 -2.89 3.07 -7.83
N LEU A 25 -2.09 3.50 -6.85
CA LEU A 25 -1.76 4.90 -6.63
C LEU A 25 -1.07 5.52 -7.86
N GLU A 26 0.00 4.88 -8.34
CA GLU A 26 0.78 5.36 -9.49
C GLU A 26 -0.07 5.43 -10.77
N LEU A 27 -0.83 4.37 -11.06
CA LEU A 27 -1.70 4.32 -12.23
C LEU A 27 -2.79 5.40 -12.16
N SER A 28 -3.44 5.55 -11.00
CA SER A 28 -4.50 6.55 -10.83
C SER A 28 -3.96 7.96 -11.00
N LEU A 29 -2.76 8.26 -10.49
CA LEU A 29 -2.12 9.55 -10.69
C LEU A 29 -1.74 9.80 -12.15
N SER A 30 -1.28 8.77 -12.89
CA SER A 30 -1.02 8.90 -14.32
C SER A 30 -2.29 9.23 -15.09
N LEU A 31 -3.37 8.48 -14.85
CA LEU A 31 -4.65 8.69 -15.54
C LEU A 31 -5.30 10.02 -15.16
N ALA A 32 -5.13 10.49 -13.92
CA ALA A 32 -5.57 11.83 -13.53
C ALA A 32 -4.82 12.92 -14.31
N LYS A 33 -3.50 12.77 -14.52
CA LYS A 33 -2.70 13.72 -15.32
C LYS A 33 -3.15 13.74 -16.77
N ASP A 34 -3.40 12.56 -17.36
CA ASP A 34 -3.88 12.46 -18.74
C ASP A 34 -5.27 13.13 -18.87
N ALA A 35 -6.19 12.85 -17.95
CA ALA A 35 -7.52 13.48 -17.93
C ALA A 35 -7.47 15.00 -17.74
N MET A 36 -6.54 15.51 -16.92
CA MET A 36 -6.30 16.95 -16.79
C MET A 36 -5.77 17.57 -18.09
N ALA A 37 -4.86 16.88 -18.80
CA ALA A 37 -4.34 17.33 -20.09
C ALA A 37 -5.44 17.38 -21.17
N ASP A 38 -6.39 16.44 -21.12
CA ASP A 38 -7.54 16.36 -22.01
C ASP A 38 -8.67 17.36 -21.62
N GLY A 39 -8.56 18.04 -20.48
CA GLY A 39 -9.59 18.95 -19.95
C GLY A 39 -10.79 18.24 -19.31
N ASP A 40 -10.75 16.92 -19.16
CA ASP A 40 -11.79 16.12 -18.54
C ASP A 40 -11.66 16.15 -17.00
N THR A 41 -12.17 17.24 -16.43
CA THR A 41 -12.12 17.47 -14.97
C THR A 41 -12.88 16.43 -14.16
N VAL A 42 -13.92 15.80 -14.73
CA VAL A 42 -14.70 14.76 -14.05
C VAL A 42 -13.86 13.51 -13.89
N ARG A 43 -13.29 13.00 -15.00
CA ARG A 43 -12.41 11.82 -14.94
C ARG A 43 -11.15 12.08 -14.11
N ALA A 44 -10.58 13.29 -14.19
CA ALA A 44 -9.46 13.67 -13.34
C ALA A 44 -9.82 13.55 -11.86
N SER A 45 -10.98 14.06 -11.45
CA SER A 45 -11.44 13.98 -10.07
C SER A 45 -11.68 12.53 -9.60
N ASP A 46 -12.24 11.67 -10.46
CA ASP A 46 -12.45 10.25 -10.16
C ASP A 46 -11.12 9.52 -9.92
N PHE A 47 -10.12 9.77 -10.77
CA PHE A 47 -8.81 9.16 -10.61
C PHE A 47 -8.04 9.71 -9.41
N MET A 48 -8.20 11.00 -9.08
CA MET A 48 -7.65 11.56 -7.85
C MET A 48 -8.27 10.92 -6.59
N ALA A 49 -9.58 10.72 -6.56
CA ALA A 49 -10.24 10.04 -5.43
C ALA A 49 -9.73 8.59 -5.26
N ARG A 50 -9.48 7.87 -6.36
CA ARG A 50 -8.86 6.53 -6.31
C ARG A 50 -7.42 6.57 -5.79
N ALA A 51 -6.63 7.56 -6.21
CA ALA A 51 -5.28 7.76 -5.71
C ALA A 51 -5.28 8.04 -4.19
N GLU A 52 -6.21 8.85 -3.69
CA GLU A 52 -6.37 9.12 -2.26
C GLU A 52 -6.70 7.84 -1.47
N GLN A 53 -7.63 7.03 -1.97
CA GLN A 53 -7.96 5.73 -1.35
C GLN A 53 -6.75 4.80 -1.30
N ALA A 54 -5.98 4.70 -2.39
CA ALA A 54 -4.76 3.90 -2.42
C ALA A 54 -3.71 4.42 -1.44
N CYS A 55 -3.57 5.74 -1.28
CA CYS A 55 -2.69 6.34 -0.28
C CYS A 55 -3.10 5.99 1.16
N VAL A 56 -4.40 6.01 1.48
CA VAL A 56 -4.93 5.58 2.78
C VAL A 56 -4.65 4.09 3.02
N GLN A 57 -4.79 3.24 1.99
CA GLN A 57 -4.44 1.82 2.09
C GLN A 57 -2.96 1.62 2.37
N CYS A 58 -2.07 2.33 1.65
CA CYS A 58 -0.64 2.30 1.92
C CYS A 58 -0.32 2.69 3.36
N ARG A 59 -0.88 3.80 3.86
CA ARG A 59 -0.68 4.24 5.25
C ARG A 59 -1.12 3.20 6.26
N THR A 60 -2.31 2.64 6.07
CA THR A 60 -2.84 1.57 6.93
C THR A 60 -1.91 0.37 6.93
N LEU A 61 -1.41 -0.02 5.75
CA LEU A 61 -0.45 -1.11 5.60
C LEU A 61 0.94 -0.78 6.12
N PHE A 62 1.32 0.49 6.33
CA PHE A 62 2.58 0.87 6.97
C PHE A 62 2.46 0.99 8.49
N ASP A 63 1.35 1.52 9.00
CA ASP A 63 1.10 1.78 10.43
C ASP A 63 0.88 0.49 11.25
N ILE A 64 0.66 -0.67 10.61
CA ILE A 64 0.65 -1.96 11.31
C ILE A 64 2.08 -2.26 11.81
N PRO A 65 2.34 -2.42 13.12
CA PRO A 65 3.69 -2.66 13.61
C PRO A 65 4.28 -3.93 13.01
N ALA A 66 5.36 -3.79 12.25
CA ALA A 66 6.15 -4.91 11.75
C ALA A 66 6.97 -5.50 12.90
N ALA A 67 6.34 -6.33 13.74
CA ALA A 67 7.06 -7.09 14.74
C ALA A 67 7.73 -8.30 14.06
N ILE A 68 8.81 -8.05 13.33
CA ILE A 68 9.71 -9.09 12.83
C ILE A 68 10.47 -9.62 14.05
N ALA A 69 10.13 -10.83 14.51
CA ALA A 69 10.96 -11.53 15.49
C ALA A 69 12.28 -11.92 14.80
N PRO A 70 13.46 -11.61 15.39
CA PRO A 70 14.71 -12.12 14.87
C PRO A 70 14.68 -13.65 14.94
N VAL A 71 14.98 -14.30 13.80
CA VAL A 71 15.22 -15.74 13.74
C VAL A 71 16.33 -16.05 14.76
N PRO A 72 16.12 -16.94 15.74
CA PRO A 72 17.18 -17.30 16.66
C PRO A 72 18.32 -17.92 15.84
N ALA A 73 19.49 -17.30 15.89
CA ALA A 73 20.71 -17.89 15.40
C ALA A 73 20.86 -19.26 16.09
N LYS A 74 21.05 -20.29 15.27
CA LYS A 74 21.29 -21.67 15.72
C LYS A 74 22.50 -21.64 16.68
N PRO A 75 22.39 -22.19 17.91
CA PRO A 75 23.56 -22.36 18.76
C PRO A 75 24.45 -23.46 18.16
N ASP A 76 25.76 -23.28 18.35
CA ASP A 76 26.89 -24.00 17.74
C ASP A 76 26.74 -25.53 17.61
#